data_AF-A0A7Z3CEL9-F1
#
_entry.id   AF-A0A7Z3CEL9-F1
#
_cell.length_a   1.000
_cell.length_b   1.000
_cell.length_c   1.000
_cell.angle_alpha   90.00
_cell.angle_beta   90.00
_cell.angle_gamma   90.00
#
_symmetry.space_group_name_H-M   'P 1'
#
loop_
_entity.id
_entity.type
_entity.pdbx_description
1 polymer ?
#
loop_
_entity_poly.entity_id
_entity_poly.type
_entity_poly.pdbx_seq_one_letter_code
_entity_poly.pdbx_strand_id
1 'polypeptide(L)'
;MPHLALYKLKLLDEFEDRRDLWTFGDFENRLMDLWRGATYHDAKSIINAAHKERRWPRTVKRYLLTNYQAFGNVSAELERTFAEVVAAMNAQERAQWGLQPVGSSVA
;
A
#
# COMPACT_ATOMS: atom_id res chain seq x y z
N MET A 1 8.54 17.45 -11.57
CA MET A 1 7.56 16.54 -10.94
C MET A 1 7.16 15.51 -11.99
N PRO A 2 7.37 14.21 -11.80
CA PRO A 2 6.77 13.24 -12.71
C PRO A 2 5.24 13.36 -12.56
N HIS A 3 4.56 13.87 -13.58
CA HIS A 3 3.11 13.93 -13.59
C HIS A 3 2.59 12.49 -13.62
N LEU A 4 1.93 12.05 -12.54
CA LEU A 4 1.12 10.84 -12.57
C LEU A 4 0.06 11.01 -13.67
N ALA A 5 -0.05 10.00 -14.54
CA ALA A 5 -1.08 9.99 -15.56
C ALA A 5 -2.48 10.06 -14.92
N LEU A 6 -3.44 10.70 -15.60
CA LEU A 6 -4.78 10.94 -15.06
C LEU A 6 -5.48 9.67 -14.56
N TYR A 7 -5.28 8.52 -15.21
CA TYR A 7 -5.87 7.26 -14.77
C TYR A 7 -5.29 6.77 -13.43
N LYS A 8 -4.00 7.05 -13.15
CA LYS A 8 -3.34 6.70 -11.89
C LYS A 8 -3.90 7.55 -10.74
N LEU A 9 -4.13 8.84 -11.00
CA LEU A 9 -4.78 9.74 -10.04
C LEU A 9 -6.20 9.28 -9.72
N LYS A 10 -7.01 9.00 -10.74
CA LYS A 10 -8.38 8.49 -10.54
C LYS A 10 -8.41 7.18 -9.75
N LEU A 11 -7.49 6.26 -10.03
CA LEU A 11 -7.36 5.01 -9.28
C LEU A 11 -7.03 5.28 -7.80
N LEU A 12 -6.06 6.16 -7.52
CA LEU A 12 -5.69 6.50 -6.16
C LEU A 12 -6.83 7.21 -5.40
N ASP A 13 -7.51 8.14 -6.04
CA ASP A 13 -8.67 8.84 -5.46
C ASP A 13 -9.82 7.85 -5.15
N GLU A 14 -10.11 6.93 -6.08
CA GLU A 14 -11.13 5.88 -5.89
C GLU A 14 -10.84 5.05 -4.63
N PHE A 15 -9.60 4.60 -4.44
CA PHE A 15 -9.24 3.75 -3.29
C PHE A 15 -9.07 4.51 -1.97
N GLU A 16 -8.74 5.80 -2.02
CA GLU A 16 -8.62 6.65 -0.84
C GLU A 16 -9.99 6.92 -0.21
N ASP A 17 -11.01 7.12 -1.08
CA ASP A 17 -12.38 7.36 -0.66
C ASP A 17 -13.11 6.09 -0.22
N ARG A 18 -12.65 4.90 -0.66
CA ARG A 18 -13.22 3.62 -0.26
C ARG A 18 -13.22 3.40 1.26
N ARG A 19 -14.33 2.82 1.74
CA ARG A 19 -14.59 2.51 3.16
C ARG A 19 -14.81 1.02 3.42
N ASP A 20 -14.97 0.23 2.36
CA ASP A 20 -15.19 -1.20 2.40
C ASP A 20 -13.89 -1.99 2.65
N LEU A 21 -13.98 -3.32 2.75
CA LEU A 21 -12.86 -4.17 3.14
C LEU A 21 -11.91 -4.60 2.00
N TRP A 22 -11.42 -3.65 1.20
CA TRP A 22 -10.56 -3.95 0.05
C TRP A 22 -9.12 -4.35 0.41
N THR A 23 -8.45 -5.03 -0.52
CA THR A 23 -7.08 -5.59 -0.44
C THR A 23 -6.19 -5.13 -1.60
N PHE A 24 -4.87 -5.33 -1.48
CA PHE A 24 -3.92 -5.01 -2.56
C PHE A 24 -4.31 -5.64 -3.91
N GLY A 25 -4.90 -6.84 -3.90
CA GLY A 25 -5.38 -7.51 -5.10
C GLY A 25 -6.53 -6.78 -5.79
N ASP A 26 -7.45 -6.18 -5.02
CA ASP A 26 -8.53 -5.35 -5.58
C ASP A 26 -7.95 -4.13 -6.30
N PHE A 27 -6.92 -3.51 -5.73
CA PHE A 27 -6.21 -2.38 -6.34
C PHE A 27 -5.52 -2.78 -7.66
N GLU A 28 -4.81 -3.91 -7.65
CA GLU A 28 -4.10 -4.43 -8.83
C GLU A 28 -5.05 -4.82 -9.95
N ASN A 29 -6.14 -5.53 -9.63
CA ASN A 29 -7.17 -5.90 -10.59
C ASN A 29 -7.82 -4.65 -11.20
N ARG A 30 -8.16 -3.65 -10.37
CA ARG A 30 -8.74 -2.40 -10.85
C ARG A 30 -7.79 -1.63 -11.76
N LEU A 31 -6.48 -1.64 -11.48
CA LEU A 31 -5.49 -1.06 -12.37
C LEU A 31 -5.46 -1.76 -13.74
N MET A 32 -5.50 -3.10 -13.75
CA MET A 32 -5.53 -3.90 -14.98
C MET A 32 -6.81 -3.67 -15.81
N ASP A 33 -7.95 -3.46 -15.14
CA ASP A 33 -9.21 -3.11 -15.81
C ASP A 33 -9.16 -1.73 -16.48
N LEU A 34 -8.48 -0.76 -15.84
CA LEU A 34 -8.34 0.60 -16.36
C LEU A 34 -7.31 0.71 -17.49
N TRP A 35 -6.27 -0.11 -17.47
CA TRP A 35 -5.19 -0.08 -18.45
C TRP A 35 -4.72 -1.49 -18.80
N ARG A 36 -5.10 -1.97 -19.99
CA ARG A 36 -4.80 -3.32 -20.51
C ARG A 36 -3.32 -3.70 -20.58
N GLY A 37 -2.40 -2.75 -20.45
CA GLY A 37 -0.96 -2.99 -20.44
C GLY A 37 -0.33 -2.84 -19.05
N ALA A 38 -1.13 -2.68 -17.99
CA ALA A 38 -0.59 -2.45 -16.66
C ALA A 38 -0.09 -3.76 -16.06
N THR A 39 0.96 -3.63 -15.27
CA THR A 39 1.60 -4.76 -14.58
C THR A 39 1.50 -4.60 -13.07
N TYR A 40 1.73 -5.67 -12.32
CA TYR A 40 1.88 -5.60 -10.87
C TYR A 40 3.02 -4.66 -10.45
N HIS A 41 4.08 -4.53 -11.26
CA HIS A 41 5.14 -3.55 -11.02
C HIS A 41 4.66 -2.10 -11.16
N ASP A 42 3.72 -1.84 -12.09
CA ASP A 42 3.09 -0.52 -12.19
C ASP A 42 2.30 -0.17 -10.94
N ALA A 43 1.56 -1.13 -10.36
CA ALA A 43 0.83 -0.92 -9.10
C ALA A 43 1.78 -0.50 -7.97
N LYS A 44 2.89 -1.22 -7.79
CA LYS A 44 3.89 -0.92 -6.76
C LYS A 44 4.58 0.43 -6.99
N SER A 45 4.89 0.75 -8.25
CA SER A 45 5.42 2.05 -8.65
C SER A 45 4.44 3.20 -8.35
N ILE A 46 3.13 2.98 -8.59
CA ILE A 46 2.06 3.94 -8.25
C ILE A 46 2.01 4.17 -6.73
N ILE A 47 2.05 3.11 -5.92
CA ILE A 47 2.04 3.22 -4.45
C ILE A 47 3.25 3.98 -3.93
N ASN A 48 4.44 3.72 -4.47
CA ASN A 48 5.65 4.47 -4.13
C ASN A 48 5.56 5.96 -4.51
N ALA A 49 4.98 6.27 -5.68
CA ALA A 49 4.75 7.65 -6.09
C ALA A 49 3.73 8.35 -5.17
N ALA A 50 2.63 7.67 -4.86
CA ALA A 50 1.60 8.17 -3.95
C ALA A 50 2.13 8.47 -2.55
N HIS A 51 3.00 7.60 -2.02
CA HIS A 51 3.68 7.82 -0.74
C HIS A 51 4.58 9.06 -0.75
N LYS A 52 5.38 9.23 -1.82
CA LYS A 52 6.23 10.42 -1.99
C LYS A 52 5.43 11.72 -2.04
N GLU A 53 4.25 11.68 -2.67
CA GLU A 53 3.36 12.84 -2.74
C GLU A 53 2.60 13.10 -1.42
N ARG A 54 2.53 12.13 -0.50
CA ARG A 54 1.82 12.21 0.80
C ARG A 54 0.32 12.56 0.68
N ARG A 55 -0.28 12.28 -0.48
CA ARG A 55 -1.68 12.64 -0.79
C ARG A 55 -2.70 11.52 -0.55
N TRP A 56 -2.28 10.26 -0.65
CA TRP A 56 -3.16 9.09 -0.52
C TRP A 56 -2.71 8.16 0.63
N PRO A 57 -2.65 8.67 1.88
CA PRO A 57 -2.08 7.93 3.00
C PRO A 57 -2.87 6.66 3.35
N ARG A 58 -4.19 6.64 3.17
CA ARG A 58 -5.01 5.46 3.50
C ARG A 58 -4.81 4.37 2.46
N THR A 59 -4.78 4.74 1.19
CA THR A 59 -4.52 3.83 0.06
C THR A 59 -3.15 3.18 0.19
N VAL A 60 -2.11 3.99 0.36
CA VAL A 60 -0.73 3.50 0.51
C VAL A 60 -0.64 2.54 1.70
N LYS A 61 -1.11 2.98 2.89
CA LYS A 61 -1.08 2.15 4.10
C LYS A 61 -1.77 0.82 3.88
N ARG A 62 -3.00 0.83 3.37
CA ARG A 62 -3.82 -0.36 3.23
C ARG A 62 -3.31 -1.34 2.18
N TYR A 63 -2.85 -0.83 1.03
CA TYR A 63 -2.22 -1.67 0.01
C TYR A 63 -1.04 -2.45 0.62
N LEU A 64 -0.15 -1.76 1.33
CA LEU A 64 1.04 -2.39 1.91
C LEU A 64 0.71 -3.39 3.01
N LEU A 65 -0.20 -3.05 3.91
CA LEU A 65 -0.55 -3.91 5.03
C LEU A 65 -1.28 -5.18 4.58
N THR A 66 -2.18 -5.08 3.61
CA THR A 66 -2.87 -6.26 3.05
C THR A 66 -1.93 -7.11 2.20
N ASN A 67 -0.95 -6.51 1.51
CA ASN A 67 0.11 -7.26 0.83
C ASN A 67 0.99 -8.01 1.84
N TYR A 68 1.45 -7.33 2.89
CA TYR A 68 2.24 -7.94 3.95
C TYR A 68 1.49 -9.09 4.65
N GLN A 69 0.19 -8.90 4.95
CA GLN A 69 -0.63 -9.94 5.57
C GLN A 69 -0.76 -11.19 4.69
N ALA A 70 -0.76 -11.03 3.37
CA ALA A 70 -0.88 -12.15 2.43
C ALA A 70 0.43 -12.95 2.27
N PHE A 71 1.59 -12.28 2.31
CA PHE A 71 2.88 -12.90 1.98
C PHE A 71 3.87 -13.00 3.16
N GLY A 72 3.62 -12.32 4.28
CA GLY A 72 4.57 -12.17 5.40
C GLY A 72 5.75 -11.25 5.09
N ASN A 73 5.80 -10.67 3.89
CA ASN A 73 6.80 -9.71 3.44
C ASN A 73 6.19 -8.74 2.41
N VAL A 74 6.97 -7.75 1.98
CA VAL A 74 6.66 -6.90 0.82
C VAL A 74 7.77 -7.04 -0.20
N SER A 75 7.50 -6.73 -1.47
CA SER A 75 8.54 -6.70 -2.50
C SER A 75 9.63 -5.66 -2.17
N ALA A 76 10.88 -5.91 -2.56
CA ALA A 76 12.03 -5.05 -2.26
C ALA A 76 11.82 -3.57 -2.63
N GLU A 77 11.11 -3.30 -3.73
CA GLU A 77 10.78 -1.94 -4.16
C GLU A 77 9.83 -1.19 -3.22
N LEU A 78 9.08 -1.90 -2.38
CA LEU A 78 8.15 -1.36 -1.39
C LEU A 78 8.73 -1.33 0.03
N GLU A 79 9.84 -2.03 0.30
CA GLU A 79 10.38 -2.20 1.67
C GLU A 79 10.60 -0.86 2.39
N ARG A 80 11.21 0.10 1.71
CA ARG A 80 11.44 1.43 2.30
C ARG A 80 10.12 2.13 2.64
N THR A 81 9.19 2.16 1.69
CA THR A 81 7.87 2.78 1.87
C THR A 81 7.10 2.10 2.99
N PHE A 82 7.15 0.77 3.07
CA PHE A 82 6.55 -0.01 4.14
C PHE A 82 7.15 0.34 5.50
N ALA A 83 8.48 0.37 5.63
CA ALA A 83 9.15 0.73 6.87
C ALA A 83 8.76 2.14 7.35
N GLU A 84 8.69 3.11 6.43
CA GLU A 84 8.25 4.48 6.74
C GLU A 84 6.78 4.53 7.21
N VAL A 85 5.88 3.77 6.56
CA VAL A 85 4.47 3.68 6.96
C VAL A 85 4.33 3.02 8.33
N VAL A 86 5.02 1.91 8.59
CA VAL A 86 4.97 1.21 9.88
C VAL A 86 5.54 2.10 10.99
N ALA A 87 6.65 2.81 10.73
CA ALA A 87 7.23 3.74 11.68
C ALA A 87 6.25 4.84 12.11
N ALA A 88 5.38 5.30 11.20
CA ALA A 88 4.36 6.30 11.49
C ALA A 88 3.10 5.75 12.20
N MET A 89 2.90 4.43 12.23
CA MET A 89 1.77 3.80 12.92
C MET A 89 1.97 3.77 14.43
N ASN A 90 0.88 3.92 15.18
CA ASN A 90 0.89 3.74 16.62
C ASN A 90 0.90 2.24 17.02
N ALA A 91 1.15 1.94 18.29
CA ALA A 91 1.25 0.56 18.77
C ALA A 91 -0.03 -0.25 18.59
N GLN A 92 -1.20 0.38 18.75
CA GLN A 92 -2.50 -0.28 18.59
C GLN A 92 -2.75 -0.66 17.13
N GLU A 93 -2.50 0.27 16.19
CA GLU A 93 -2.57 0.00 14.75
C GLU A 93 -1.62 -1.14 14.37
N ARG A 94 -0.37 -1.10 14.83
CA ARG A 94 0.59 -2.18 14.54
C ARG A 94 0.11 -3.54 15.04
N ALA A 95 -0.43 -3.60 16.26
CA ALA A 95 -0.98 -4.83 16.83
C ALA A 95 -2.19 -5.36 16.02
N GLN A 96 -3.08 -4.48 15.57
CA GLN A 96 -4.23 -4.85 14.73
C GLN A 96 -3.80 -5.51 13.41
N TRP A 97 -2.65 -5.11 12.88
CA TRP A 97 -2.10 -5.66 11.64
C TRP A 97 -1.07 -6.77 11.87
N GLY A 98 -0.93 -7.28 13.10
CA GLY A 98 0.03 -8.35 13.41
C GLY A 98 1.50 -7.93 13.29
N LEU A 99 1.78 -6.62 13.25
CA LEU A 99 3.12 -6.03 13.14
C LEU A 99 3.73 -5.84 14.54
N GLN A 100 3.87 -6.93 15.29
CA GLN A 100 4.58 -6.89 16.57
C GLN A 100 6.09 -6.84 16.32
N PRO A 101 6.87 -6.09 17.11
CA PRO A 101 8.31 -6.20 17.05
C PRO A 101 8.71 -7.64 17.39
N VAL A 102 9.58 -8.24 16.57
CA VAL A 102 10.27 -9.50 16.90
C VAL A 102 11.15 -9.21 18.11
N GLY A 103 10.59 -9.32 19.31
CA GLY A 103 11.24 -8.85 20.53
C GLY A 103 10.40 -8.98 21.81
N SER A 104 9.38 -9.83 21.83
CA SER A 104 8.70 -10.22 23.07
C SER A 104 8.54 -11.74 23.11
N SER A 105 9.65 -12.44 22.93
CA SER A 105 9.85 -13.72 23.58
C SER A 105 10.65 -13.43 24.85
N VAL A 106 9.94 -13.04 25.91
CA VAL A 106 10.48 -13.01 27.27
C VAL A 106 9.43 -13.66 28.16
N ALA A 107 9.57 -14.98 28.33
CA ALA A 107 9.41 -15.76 29.57
C ALA A 107 9.47 -17.24 29.21
#